data_AF-A0A832S6S4-F1
#
_entry.id   AF-A0A832S6S4-F1
#
_cell.length_a   1.000
_cell.length_b   1.000
_cell.length_c   1.000
_cell.angle_alpha   90.00
_cell.angle_beta   90.00
_cell.angle_gamma   90.00
#
_symmetry.space_group_name_H-M   'P 1'
#
loop_
_entity.id
_entity.type
_entity.pdbx_description
1 polymer ?
#
loop_
_entity_poly.entity_id
_entity_poly.type
_entity_poly.pdbx_seq_one_letter_code
_entity_poly.pdbx_strand_id
1 'polypeptide(L)'
;MLSDLSLLIQISAFFLLIYAVYRRRKSIASHGKIASVAFYLVLPAIFYMVYNRAQGLTLPYYNWILSFHMLLGIMTIITGIIFVTNQWKWKIKKYMDLEILLWTGTFLLGITVYILLFYPVLLESVSLLRFV
;
A
#
# COMPACT_ATOMS: atom_id res chain seq x y z
N MET A 1 9.03 4.49 -14.37
CA MET A 1 8.98 3.02 -14.60
C MET A 1 8.99 2.21 -13.31
N LEU A 2 10.02 2.27 -12.45
CA LEU A 2 10.03 1.50 -11.18
C LEU A 2 9.01 2.00 -10.14
N SER A 3 8.79 3.31 -10.06
CA SER A 3 7.73 3.92 -9.26
C SER A 3 6.34 3.46 -9.69
N ASP A 4 6.10 3.39 -11.00
CA ASP A 4 4.82 2.97 -11.59
C ASP A 4 4.59 1.48 -11.36
N LEU A 5 5.64 0.66 -11.49
CA LEU A 5 5.61 -0.75 -11.14
C LEU A 5 5.31 -0.96 -9.65
N SER A 6 5.95 -0.19 -8.77
CA SER A 6 5.68 -0.21 -7.34
C SER A 6 4.22 0.14 -7.03
N LEU A 7 3.67 1.16 -7.68
CA LEU A 7 2.25 1.53 -7.56
C LEU A 7 1.34 0.41 -8.07
N LEU A 8 1.65 -0.20 -9.23
CA LEU A 8 0.87 -1.29 -9.81
C LEU A 8 0.83 -2.52 -8.89
N ILE A 9 1.96 -2.86 -8.27
CA ILE A 9 2.04 -3.94 -7.28
C ILE A 9 1.13 -3.63 -6.09
N GLN A 10 1.17 -2.40 -5.56
CA GLN A 10 0.31 -1.97 -4.45
C GLN A 10 -1.18 -2.03 -4.82
N ILE A 11 -1.56 -1.55 -6.00
CA ILE A 11 -2.94 -1.63 -6.52
C ILE A 11 -3.38 -3.09 -6.63
N SER A 12 -2.55 -3.95 -7.20
CA SER A 12 -2.85 -5.38 -7.38
C SER A 12 -3.01 -6.09 -6.04
N ALA A 13 -2.11 -5.83 -5.09
CA ALA A 13 -2.20 -6.36 -3.73
C ALA A 13 -3.46 -5.87 -3.01
N PHE A 14 -3.83 -4.60 -3.17
CA PHE A 14 -5.05 -4.05 -2.58
C PHE A 14 -6.30 -4.73 -3.14
N PHE A 15 -6.40 -4.92 -4.46
CA PHE A 15 -7.52 -5.65 -5.05
C PHE A 15 -7.59 -7.12 -4.58
N LEU A 16 -6.45 -7.80 -4.45
CA LEU A 16 -6.41 -9.15 -3.87
C LEU A 16 -6.89 -9.16 -2.42
N LEU A 17 -6.55 -8.14 -1.64
CA LEU A 17 -7.03 -8.00 -0.26
C LEU A 17 -8.55 -7.81 -0.21
N ILE A 18 -9.11 -6.91 -1.04
CA ILE A 18 -10.57 -6.74 -1.16
C ILE A 18 -11.24 -8.04 -1.58
N TYR A 19 -10.66 -8.77 -2.54
CA TYR A 19 -11.16 -10.07 -2.95
C TYR A 19 -11.08 -11.10 -1.81
N ALA A 20 -10.02 -11.09 -1.00
CA ALA A 20 -9.92 -11.94 0.19
C ALA A 20 -11.09 -11.64 1.15
N VAL A 21 -11.43 -10.37 1.38
CA VAL A 21 -12.57 -9.97 2.23
C VAL A 21 -13.89 -10.50 1.67
N TYR A 22 -14.10 -10.41 0.36
CA TYR A 22 -15.28 -11.02 -0.28
C TYR A 22 -15.33 -12.54 -0.05
N ARG A 23 -14.20 -13.23 -0.23
CA ARG A 23 -14.08 -14.70 -0.06
C ARG A 23 -14.28 -15.18 1.37
N ARG A 24 -14.09 -14.31 2.37
CA ARG A 24 -14.36 -14.61 3.79
C ARG A 24 -15.77 -15.17 4.01
N ARG A 25 -16.77 -14.65 3.28
CA ARG A 25 -18.17 -15.08 3.40
C ARG A 25 -18.39 -16.55 3.02
N LYS A 26 -17.48 -17.11 2.22
CA LYS A 26 -17.56 -18.50 1.73
C LYS A 26 -16.61 -19.43 2.47
N SER A 27 -15.38 -18.99 2.76
CA SER A 27 -14.39 -19.81 3.45
C SER A 27 -13.30 -18.97 4.08
N ILE A 28 -13.17 -19.07 5.41
CA ILE A 28 -12.12 -18.40 6.19
C ILE A 28 -10.72 -18.89 5.81
N ALA A 29 -10.59 -20.17 5.44
CA ALA A 29 -9.34 -20.73 4.96
C ALA A 29 -8.92 -20.11 3.62
N SER A 30 -9.88 -19.96 2.68
CA SER A 30 -9.60 -19.31 1.39
C SER A 30 -9.26 -17.82 1.56
N HIS A 31 -9.96 -17.12 2.45
CA HIS A 31 -9.65 -15.74 2.82
C HIS A 31 -8.21 -15.60 3.32
N GLY A 32 -7.81 -16.45 4.27
CA GLY A 32 -6.45 -16.43 4.81
C GLY A 32 -5.39 -16.65 3.73
N LYS A 33 -5.58 -17.63 2.84
CA LYS A 33 -4.64 -17.90 1.74
C LYS A 33 -4.49 -16.69 0.81
N ILE A 34 -5.60 -16.09 0.37
CA ILE A 34 -5.57 -14.95 -0.56
C ILE A 34 -4.98 -13.72 0.12
N ALA A 35 -5.33 -13.45 1.38
CA ALA A 35 -4.75 -12.36 2.16
C ALA A 35 -3.23 -12.52 2.32
N SER A 36 -2.75 -13.74 2.56
CA SER A 36 -1.30 -14.01 2.59
C SER A 36 -0.63 -13.75 1.23
N VAL A 37 -1.26 -14.14 0.12
CA VAL A 37 -0.74 -13.82 -1.22
C VAL A 37 -0.67 -12.31 -1.44
N ALA A 38 -1.71 -11.57 -1.07
CA ALA A 38 -1.72 -10.10 -1.15
C ALA A 38 -0.60 -9.47 -0.31
N PHE A 39 -0.40 -9.97 0.92
CA PHE A 39 0.67 -9.52 1.81
C PHE A 39 2.06 -9.74 1.20
N TYR A 40 2.35 -10.95 0.71
CA TYR A 40 3.65 -11.24 0.10
C TYR A 40 3.88 -10.48 -1.21
N LEU A 41 2.82 -10.27 -2.00
CA LEU A 41 2.88 -9.53 -3.26
C LEU A 41 3.35 -8.08 -3.04
N VAL A 42 2.97 -7.43 -1.94
CA VAL A 42 3.33 -6.02 -1.71
C VAL A 42 4.75 -5.82 -1.18
N LEU A 43 5.43 -6.87 -0.69
CA LEU A 43 6.75 -6.75 -0.08
C LEU A 43 7.81 -6.09 -0.99
N PRO A 44 7.92 -6.42 -2.29
CA PRO A 44 8.86 -5.73 -3.18
C PRO A 44 8.59 -4.22 -3.28
N ALA A 45 7.32 -3.80 -3.29
CA ALA A 45 6.97 -2.39 -3.30
C ALA A 45 7.38 -1.70 -2.00
N ILE A 46 7.21 -2.37 -0.85
CA ILE A 46 7.67 -1.87 0.46
C ILE A 46 9.18 -1.68 0.47
N PHE A 47 9.95 -2.69 0.05
CA PHE A 47 11.41 -2.58 0.00
C PHE A 47 11.87 -1.45 -0.92
N TYR A 48 11.23 -1.30 -2.09
CA TYR A 48 11.49 -0.18 -2.98
C TYR A 48 11.23 1.18 -2.30
N MET A 49 10.10 1.34 -1.62
CA MET A 49 9.77 2.60 -0.93
C MET A 49 10.76 2.92 0.21
N VAL A 50 11.13 1.93 1.01
CA VAL A 50 12.14 2.08 2.08
C VAL A 50 13.50 2.46 1.50
N TYR A 51 13.91 1.79 0.41
CA TYR A 51 15.16 2.11 -0.29
C TYR A 51 15.18 3.57 -0.76
N ASN A 52 14.13 4.04 -1.45
CA ASN A 52 14.08 5.43 -1.94
C ASN A 52 14.10 6.44 -0.79
N ARG A 53 13.41 6.15 0.33
CA ARG A 53 13.48 7.00 1.52
C ARG A 53 14.89 7.04 2.11
N ALA A 54 15.59 5.92 2.15
CA ALA A 54 16.99 5.86 2.59
C ALA A 54 17.93 6.63 1.64
N GLN A 55 17.60 6.73 0.35
CA GLN A 55 18.30 7.57 -0.62
C GLN A 55 17.91 9.07 -0.54
N GLY A 56 17.11 9.48 0.45
CA GLY A 56 16.79 10.88 0.69
C GLY A 56 15.48 11.37 0.06
N LEU A 57 14.60 10.47 -0.44
CA LEU A 57 13.29 10.86 -0.94
C LEU A 57 12.53 11.66 0.13
N THR A 58 12.13 12.89 -0.22
CA THR A 58 11.35 13.78 0.63
C THR A 58 10.28 14.51 -0.18
N LEU A 59 9.26 15.02 0.50
CA LEU A 59 8.27 15.93 -0.07
C LEU A 59 8.48 17.31 0.58
N PRO A 60 9.15 18.28 -0.07
CA PRO A 60 9.57 19.52 0.57
C PRO A 60 8.47 20.24 1.37
N TYR A 61 7.25 20.31 0.83
CA TYR A 61 6.10 20.97 1.47
C TYR A 61 5.14 19.99 2.18
N TYR A 62 5.25 18.70 1.90
CA TYR A 62 4.28 17.68 2.34
C TYR A 62 4.94 16.49 3.04
N ASN A 63 6.15 16.67 3.59
CA ASN A 63 6.90 15.59 4.23
C ASN A 63 6.14 14.97 5.42
N TRP A 64 5.23 15.72 6.05
CA TRP A 64 4.33 15.19 7.06
C TRP A 64 3.39 14.10 6.51
N ILE A 65 2.91 14.21 5.26
CA ILE A 65 2.11 13.18 4.58
C ILE A 65 2.95 11.93 4.36
N LEU A 66 4.19 12.10 3.89
CA LEU A 66 5.13 11.00 3.69
C LEU A 66 5.46 10.30 5.02
N SER A 67 5.73 11.06 6.09
CA SER A 67 5.94 10.51 7.43
C SER A 67 4.71 9.78 7.96
N PHE A 68 3.51 10.31 7.74
CA PHE A 68 2.27 9.67 8.16
C PHE A 68 1.98 8.38 7.38
N HIS A 69 2.23 8.38 6.07
CA HIS A 69 2.17 7.18 5.23
C HIS A 69 3.14 6.10 5.73
N MET A 70 4.39 6.47 6.07
CA MET A 70 5.36 5.53 6.62
C MET A 70 4.91 4.94 7.96
N LEU A 71 4.39 5.77 8.87
CA LEU A 71 3.88 5.31 10.16
C LEU A 71 2.74 4.30 9.98
N LEU A 72 1.74 4.64 9.15
CA LEU A 72 0.63 3.74 8.82
C LEU A 72 1.11 2.47 8.11
N GLY A 73 2.09 2.58 7.22
CA GLY A 73 2.73 1.44 6.56
C GLY A 73 3.39 0.48 7.55
N ILE A 74 4.13 1.00 8.53
CA ILE A 74 4.75 0.20 9.59
C ILE A 74 3.68 -0.54 10.40
N MET A 75 2.61 0.16 10.82
CA MET A 75 1.50 -0.45 11.54
C MET A 75 0.82 -1.54 10.71
N THR A 76 0.60 -1.29 9.42
CA THR A 76 -0.01 -2.22 8.47
C THR A 76 0.85 -3.47 8.27
N ILE A 77 2.17 -3.32 8.17
CA ILE A 77 3.09 -4.45 8.01
C ILE A 77 3.12 -5.29 9.29
N ILE A 78 3.26 -4.67 10.46
CA ILE A 78 3.30 -5.38 11.75
C ILE A 78 2.00 -6.19 11.93
N THR A 79 0.85 -5.54 11.74
CA THR A 79 -0.45 -6.22 11.86
C THR A 79 -0.65 -7.29 10.79
N GLY A 80 -0.22 -7.05 9.55
CA GLY A 80 -0.23 -8.04 8.46
C GLY A 80 0.63 -9.26 8.77
N ILE A 81 1.85 -9.09 9.29
CA ILE A 81 2.71 -10.19 9.74
C ILE A 81 1.99 -11.02 10.80
N ILE A 82 1.42 -10.36 11.82
CA ILE A 82 0.67 -11.05 12.88
C ILE A 82 -0.51 -11.82 12.27
N PHE A 83 -1.22 -11.23 11.31
CA PHE A 83 -2.36 -11.86 10.66
C PHE A 83 -1.99 -13.09 9.82
N VAL A 84 -0.93 -13.01 9.01
CA VAL A 84 -0.51 -14.11 8.12
C VAL A 84 0.21 -15.22 8.87
N THR A 85 0.98 -14.90 9.90
CA THR A 85 1.74 -15.89 10.71
C THR A 85 0.87 -16.57 11.76
N ASN A 86 -0.14 -15.88 12.31
CA ASN A 86 -0.95 -16.45 13.37
C ASN A 86 -2.25 -17.05 12.83
N GLN A 87 -2.41 -18.36 13.02
CA GLN A 87 -3.59 -19.07 12.59
C GLN A 87 -4.66 -18.98 13.71
N TRP A 88 -5.71 -18.19 13.47
CA TRP A 88 -7.04 -18.18 14.12
C TRP A 88 -7.30 -17.15 15.25
N LYS A 89 -6.41 -16.95 16.23
CA LYS A 89 -6.71 -16.07 17.38
C LYS A 89 -6.94 -14.59 17.01
N TRP A 90 -6.30 -14.12 15.93
CA TRP A 90 -6.42 -12.73 15.45
C TRP A 90 -7.39 -12.57 14.28
N LYS A 91 -8.05 -13.66 13.85
CA LYS A 91 -8.99 -13.64 12.73
C LYS A 91 -10.42 -13.28 13.15
N ILE A 92 -10.58 -12.61 14.29
CA ILE A 92 -11.87 -12.07 14.76
C ILE A 92 -12.23 -10.80 13.99
N LYS A 93 -13.52 -10.54 13.83
CA LYS A 93 -14.05 -9.43 13.01
C LYS A 93 -13.37 -8.08 13.32
N LYS A 94 -13.19 -7.76 14.61
CA LYS A 94 -12.59 -6.48 15.04
C LYS A 94 -11.19 -6.26 14.46
N TYR A 95 -10.32 -7.27 14.52
CA TYR A 95 -8.95 -7.13 14.01
C TYR A 95 -8.90 -7.16 12.50
N MET A 96 -9.78 -7.94 11.85
CA MET A 96 -9.92 -7.91 10.40
C MET A 96 -10.37 -6.54 9.88
N ASP A 97 -11.35 -5.93 10.54
CA ASP A 97 -11.84 -4.59 10.17
C ASP A 97 -10.73 -3.54 10.37
N LEU A 98 -9.97 -3.63 11.47
CA LEU A 98 -8.81 -2.78 11.72
C LEU A 98 -7.74 -2.95 10.62
N GLU A 99 -7.43 -4.19 10.24
CA GLU A 99 -6.45 -4.48 9.22
C GLU A 99 -6.88 -3.90 7.87
N ILE A 100 -8.13 -4.12 7.44
CA ILE A 100 -8.67 -3.52 6.22
C ILE A 100 -8.58 -1.99 6.26
N LEU A 101 -8.88 -1.37 7.41
CA LEU A 101 -8.78 0.08 7.58
C LEU A 101 -7.32 0.56 7.43
N LEU A 102 -6.36 -0.13 8.05
CA LEU A 102 -4.93 0.19 7.95
C LEU A 102 -4.41 0.03 6.52
N TRP A 103 -4.74 -1.08 5.85
CA TRP A 103 -4.39 -1.30 4.44
C TRP A 103 -5.00 -0.24 3.51
N THR A 104 -6.27 0.10 3.72
CA THR A 104 -6.96 1.11 2.90
C THR A 104 -6.36 2.50 3.12
N GLY A 105 -6.14 2.89 4.38
CA GLY A 105 -5.53 4.17 4.72
C GLY A 105 -4.11 4.30 4.16
N THR A 106 -3.29 3.26 4.32
CA THR A 106 -1.93 3.22 3.77
C THR A 106 -1.96 3.30 2.25
N PHE A 107 -2.82 2.54 1.57
CA PHE A 107 -2.95 2.55 0.13
C PHE A 107 -3.37 3.94 -0.42
N LEU A 108 -4.37 4.57 0.17
CA LEU A 108 -4.84 5.91 -0.24
C LEU A 108 -3.76 6.97 -0.03
N LEU A 109 -3.01 6.89 1.08
CA LEU A 109 -1.86 7.77 1.31
C LEU A 109 -0.71 7.49 0.33
N GLY A 110 -0.47 6.23 -0.02
CA GLY A 110 0.51 5.84 -1.03
C GLY A 110 0.19 6.44 -2.40
N ILE A 111 -1.08 6.38 -2.83
CA ILE A 111 -1.56 7.07 -4.03
C ILE A 111 -1.32 8.58 -3.91
N THR A 112 -1.66 9.18 -2.76
CA THR A 112 -1.48 10.62 -2.52
C THR A 112 0.00 11.00 -2.64
N VAL A 113 0.92 10.25 -2.04
CA VAL A 113 2.36 10.47 -2.17
C VAL A 113 2.82 10.34 -3.62
N TYR A 114 2.35 9.32 -4.34
CA TYR A 114 2.67 9.15 -5.76
C TYR A 114 2.21 10.37 -6.59
N ILE A 115 0.98 10.83 -6.41
CA ILE A 115 0.47 12.03 -7.10
C ILE A 115 1.33 13.25 -6.76
N LEU A 116 1.64 13.48 -5.48
CA LEU A 116 2.46 14.62 -5.07
C LEU A 116 3.88 14.59 -5.65
N LEU A 117 4.45 13.40 -5.87
CA LEU A 117 5.78 13.24 -6.48
C LEU A 117 5.77 13.48 -7.99
N PHE A 118 4.74 13.01 -8.70
CA PHE A 118 4.79 12.92 -10.17
C PHE A 118 3.83 13.86 -10.90
N TYR A 119 2.80 14.41 -10.24
CA TYR A 119 1.84 15.34 -10.85
C TYR A 119 2.47 16.65 -11.35
N PRO A 120 3.39 17.31 -10.61
CA PRO A 120 4.05 18.53 -11.11
C PRO A 120 4.84 18.31 -12.40
N VAL A 121 5.53 17.17 -12.50
CA VAL A 121 6.30 16.77 -13.70
C VAL A 121 5.38 16.55 -14.90
N LEU A 122 4.19 15.99 -14.66
CA LEU A 122 3.18 15.76 -15.69
C LEU A 122 2.57 17.07 -16.21
N LEU A 123 2.39 18.07 -15.36
CA LEU A 123 1.95 19.41 -15.76
C LEU A 123 2.99 20.14 -16.62
N GLU A 124 4.27 20.09 -16.25
CA GLU A 124 5.36 20.74 -16.99
C GLU A 124 5.57 20.10 -18.38
N SER A 125 5.49 18.78 -18.49
CA SER A 125 5.58 18.09 -19.77
C SER A 125 4.42 18.40 -20.72
N VAL A 126 3.19 18.56 -20.20
CA VAL A 126 2.02 18.93 -21.01
C VAL A 126 2.05 20.40 -21.41
N SER A 127 2.57 21.30 -20.57
CA SER A 127 2.68 22.72 -20.91
C SER A 127 3.72 22.95 -22.02
N LEU A 128 4.87 22.27 -21.99
CA LEU A 128 5.88 22.34 -23.04
C LEU A 128 5.37 21.85 -24.41
N LEU A 129 4.52 20.82 -24.43
CA LEU A 129 3.88 20.32 -25.66
C LEU A 129 2.83 21.27 -26.26
N ARG A 130 2.38 22.30 -25.52
CA ARG A 130 1.44 23.31 -26.03
C ARG A 130 2.12 24.50 -26.73
N PHE A 131 3.45 24.56 -26.69
CA PHE A 131 4.24 25.64 -27.30
C PHE A 131 5.09 25.19 -28.51
N VAL A 132 4.82 23.99 -29.04
CA VAL A 132 5.38 23.45 -30.29
C VAL A 132 4.23 23.18 -31.24
#